data_AF-A0A952AZB7-F1
#
_entry.id   AF-A0A952AZB7-F1
#
_cell.length_a   1.000
_cell.length_b   1.000
_cell.length_c   1.000
_cell.angle_alpha   90.00
_cell.angle_beta   90.00
_cell.angle_gamma   90.00
#
_symmetry.space_group_name_H-M   'P 1'
#
loop_
_entity.id
_entity.type
_entity.pdbx_description
1 polymer ?
#
loop_
_entity_poly.entity_id
_entity_poly.type
_entity_poly.pdbx_seq_one_letter_code
_entity_poly.pdbx_strand_id
1 'polypeptide(L)'
;MKSSMDLQKHQATFRVPIDEKFKKLWKYYIWQSFLAAGALFIIVLVLDKDKMVVISAMGATAFIVFAMPNAASAHSRNVIGGHLVGLALGMVFFFVEIPYFYEFPLVVGIAIFVMAALDVEHPPAVGTALAVLINEVSTDVFFIIIATAIILSVCHYYLRHHLEDLV
;
A
#
# COMPACT_ATOMS: atom_id res chain seq x y z
N MET A 1 -12.51 0.52 54.01
CA MET A 1 -13.41 -0.39 53.28
C MET A 1 -14.18 0.35 52.17
N LYS A 2 -13.46 1.05 51.28
CA LYS A 2 -14.04 1.76 50.12
C LYS A 2 -13.04 1.83 48.94
N SER A 3 -12.05 0.94 48.94
CA SER A 3 -10.91 0.96 48.01
C SER A 3 -10.87 -0.24 47.06
N SER A 4 -11.74 -1.25 47.25
CA SER A 4 -11.84 -2.43 46.39
C SER A 4 -13.05 -2.41 45.45
N MET A 5 -14.00 -1.48 45.64
CA MET A 5 -15.21 -1.36 44.81
C MET A 5 -15.04 -0.45 43.59
N ASP A 6 -14.03 0.43 43.57
CA ASP A 6 -13.80 1.34 42.43
C ASP A 6 -12.90 0.74 41.34
N LEU A 7 -12.20 -0.36 41.61
CA LEU A 7 -11.32 -1.03 40.65
C LEU A 7 -12.05 -2.02 39.71
N GLN A 8 -13.31 -2.37 39.98
CA GLN A 8 -14.08 -3.28 39.10
C GLN A 8 -14.87 -2.57 37.98
N LYS A 9 -14.92 -1.23 37.96
CA LYS A 9 -15.68 -0.48 36.95
C LYS A 9 -14.92 -0.19 35.64
N HIS A 10 -13.72 -0.73 35.46
CA HIS A 10 -12.89 -0.54 34.25
C HIS A 10 -12.58 -1.83 33.48
N GLN A 11 -13.33 -2.91 33.75
CA GLN A 11 -13.35 -4.09 32.86
C GLN A 11 -14.57 -4.02 31.93
N ALA A 12 -14.72 -2.92 31.20
CA ALA A 12 -15.49 -2.96 29.97
C ALA A 12 -14.68 -3.86 29.02
N THR A 13 -15.10 -5.11 28.88
CA THR A 13 -14.59 -6.00 27.84
C THR A 13 -14.68 -5.26 26.52
N PHE A 14 -13.53 -4.86 25.96
CA PHE A 14 -13.42 -4.31 24.62
C PHE A 14 -13.66 -5.45 23.62
N ARG A 15 -14.86 -6.05 23.66
CA ARG A 15 -15.37 -6.86 22.57
C ARG A 15 -15.76 -5.84 21.52
N VAL A 16 -14.85 -5.55 20.59
CA VAL A 16 -15.25 -4.96 19.31
C VAL A 16 -16.19 -6.00 18.71
N PRO A 17 -17.52 -5.78 18.72
CA PRO A 17 -18.40 -6.72 18.06
C PRO A 17 -17.95 -6.79 16.60
N ILE A 18 -17.98 -7.98 16.00
CA ILE A 18 -17.73 -8.12 14.56
C ILE A 18 -18.62 -7.10 13.86
N ASP A 19 -17.98 -6.19 13.12
CA ASP A 19 -18.64 -5.07 12.48
C ASP A 19 -19.84 -5.57 11.67
N GLU A 20 -20.99 -4.91 11.80
CA GLU A 20 -22.18 -5.20 11.00
C GLU A 20 -21.87 -5.08 9.50
N LYS A 21 -20.92 -4.20 9.11
CA LYS A 21 -20.37 -4.12 7.75
C LYS A 21 -19.76 -5.45 7.31
N PHE A 22 -18.94 -6.07 8.17
CA PHE A 22 -18.32 -7.37 7.88
C PHE A 22 -19.37 -8.47 7.70
N LYS A 23 -20.37 -8.55 8.59
CA LYS A 23 -21.43 -9.57 8.48
C LYS A 23 -22.20 -9.45 7.16
N LYS A 24 -22.50 -8.23 6.72
CA LYS A 24 -23.22 -7.96 5.46
C LYS A 24 -22.36 -8.24 4.22
N LEU A 25 -21.07 -7.88 4.27
CA LEU A 25 -20.16 -7.92 3.12
C LEU A 25 -19.16 -9.09 3.15
N TRP A 26 -19.30 -10.07 4.04
CA TRP A 26 -18.29 -11.12 4.28
C TRP A 26 -17.80 -11.85 3.01
N LYS A 27 -18.69 -12.06 2.03
CA LYS A 27 -18.34 -12.65 0.72
C LYS A 27 -17.35 -11.77 -0.05
N TYR A 28 -17.55 -10.46 -0.03
CA TYR A 28 -16.65 -9.47 -0.64
C TYR A 28 -15.31 -9.44 0.07
N TYR A 29 -15.29 -9.49 1.41
CA TYR A 29 -14.04 -9.62 2.18
C TYR A 29 -13.22 -10.83 1.73
N ILE A 30 -13.85 -12.02 1.65
CA ILE A 30 -13.16 -13.25 1.21
C ILE A 30 -12.68 -13.12 -0.24
N TRP A 31 -13.57 -12.74 -1.15
CA TRP A 31 -13.26 -12.67 -2.58
C TRP A 31 -12.17 -11.64 -2.91
N GLN A 32 -12.27 -10.41 -2.38
CA GLN A 32 -11.29 -9.35 -2.59
C GLN A 32 -9.95 -9.67 -1.93
N SER A 33 -9.95 -10.37 -0.79
CA SER A 33 -8.72 -10.88 -0.18
C SER A 33 -8.03 -11.93 -1.07
N PHE A 34 -8.79 -12.83 -1.70
CA PHE A 34 -8.22 -13.78 -2.65
C PHE A 34 -7.66 -13.10 -3.90
N LEU A 35 -8.30 -12.05 -4.41
CA LEU A 35 -7.77 -11.26 -5.53
C LEU A 35 -6.44 -10.59 -5.16
N ALA A 36 -6.37 -9.94 -3.99
CA ALA A 36 -5.15 -9.32 -3.51
C ALA A 36 -4.02 -10.34 -3.28
N ALA A 37 -4.35 -11.48 -2.66
CA ALA A 37 -3.40 -12.58 -2.45
C ALA A 37 -2.91 -13.17 -3.77
N GLY A 38 -3.80 -13.37 -4.75
CA GLY A 38 -3.46 -13.87 -6.08
C GLY A 38 -2.56 -12.91 -6.85
N ALA A 39 -2.83 -11.60 -6.79
CA ALA A 39 -1.96 -10.59 -7.39
C ALA A 39 -0.58 -10.59 -6.75
N LEU A 40 -0.50 -10.58 -5.41
CA LEU A 40 0.78 -10.60 -4.70
C LEU A 40 1.55 -11.91 -4.95
N PHE A 41 0.84 -13.04 -5.05
CA PHE A 41 1.44 -14.32 -5.40
C PHE A 41 2.15 -14.27 -6.76
N ILE A 42 1.49 -13.73 -7.79
CA ILE A 42 2.09 -13.57 -9.13
C ILE A 42 3.33 -12.66 -9.07
N ILE A 43 3.26 -11.56 -8.31
CA ILE A 43 4.36 -10.61 -8.15
C ILE A 43 5.58 -11.27 -7.47
N VAL A 44 5.36 -12.09 -6.45
CA VAL A 44 6.43 -12.81 -5.73
C VAL A 44 7.01 -13.96 -6.56
N LEU A 45 6.30 -14.50 -7.56
CA LEU A 45 6.88 -15.49 -8.48
C LEU A 45 7.96 -14.89 -9.39
N VAL A 46 7.92 -13.58 -9.63
CA VAL A 46 8.88 -12.87 -10.51
C VAL A 46 9.88 -12.02 -9.74
N LEU A 47 9.66 -11.77 -8.44
CA LEU A 47 10.58 -11.05 -7.56
C LEU A 47 11.35 -12.00 -6.66
N ASP A 48 12.62 -11.70 -6.45
CA ASP A 48 13.41 -12.39 -5.45
C ASP A 48 12.95 -12.03 -4.03
N LYS A 49 13.12 -12.97 -3.09
CA LYS A 49 12.69 -12.85 -1.69
C LYS A 49 13.37 -11.72 -0.91
N ASP A 50 14.50 -11.21 -1.40
CA ASP A 50 15.25 -10.09 -0.80
C ASP A 50 14.63 -8.73 -1.13
N LYS A 51 13.65 -8.66 -2.04
CA LYS A 51 12.96 -7.41 -2.44
C LYS A 51 11.78 -7.08 -1.52
N MET A 52 11.99 -7.16 -0.21
CA MET A 52 10.92 -7.11 0.79
C MET A 52 10.16 -5.80 0.78
N VAL A 53 10.83 -4.66 0.55
CA VAL A 53 10.18 -3.35 0.51
C VAL A 53 9.36 -3.21 -0.77
N VAL A 54 9.85 -3.73 -1.91
CA VAL A 54 9.06 -3.79 -3.16
C VAL A 54 7.82 -4.66 -2.99
N ILE A 55 7.97 -5.87 -2.44
CA ILE A 55 6.87 -6.80 -2.19
C ILE A 55 5.83 -6.16 -1.26
N SER A 56 6.28 -5.47 -0.21
CA SER A 56 5.39 -4.74 0.71
C SER A 56 4.63 -3.61 0.01
N ALA A 57 5.32 -2.80 -0.80
CA ALA A 57 4.70 -1.72 -1.56
C ALA A 57 3.66 -2.25 -2.56
N MET A 58 3.99 -3.29 -3.32
CA MET A 58 3.05 -3.88 -4.28
C MET A 58 1.87 -4.57 -3.58
N GLY A 59 2.10 -5.22 -2.43
CA GLY A 59 1.04 -5.79 -1.60
C GLY A 59 0.08 -4.71 -1.07
N ALA A 60 0.60 -3.57 -0.61
CA ALA A 60 -0.23 -2.44 -0.19
C ALA A 60 -0.98 -1.79 -1.37
N THR A 61 -0.39 -1.79 -2.57
CA THR A 61 -1.05 -1.37 -3.82
C THR A 61 -2.24 -2.27 -4.13
N ALA A 62 -2.03 -3.59 -4.10
CA ALA A 62 -3.10 -4.58 -4.29
C ALA A 62 -4.19 -4.43 -3.22
N PHE A 63 -3.82 -4.19 -1.96
CA PHE A 63 -4.77 -3.90 -0.89
C PHE A 63 -5.65 -2.68 -1.23
N ILE A 64 -5.05 -1.55 -1.60
CA ILE A 64 -5.82 -0.34 -1.94
C ILE A 64 -6.74 -0.60 -3.14
N VAL A 65 -6.19 -1.19 -4.21
CA VAL A 65 -6.93 -1.46 -5.44
C VAL A 65 -8.13 -2.39 -5.21
N PHE A 66 -7.96 -3.44 -4.40
CA PHE A 66 -9.02 -4.42 -4.21
C PHE A 66 -9.91 -4.12 -3.01
N ALA A 67 -9.38 -3.65 -1.87
CA ALA A 67 -10.17 -3.44 -0.65
C ALA A 67 -10.79 -2.04 -0.54
N MET A 68 -10.22 -1.05 -1.23
CA MET A 68 -10.68 0.35 -1.23
C MET A 68 -10.86 0.87 -2.67
N PRO A 69 -11.64 0.17 -3.53
CA PRO A 69 -11.72 0.47 -4.96
C PRO A 69 -12.20 1.90 -5.28
N ASN A 70 -13.00 2.51 -4.39
CA ASN A 70 -13.53 3.86 -4.57
C ASN A 70 -12.59 4.96 -4.05
N ALA A 71 -11.48 4.61 -3.41
CA ALA A 71 -10.53 5.60 -2.93
C ALA A 71 -9.81 6.27 -4.11
N ALA A 72 -9.56 7.57 -4.01
CA ALA A 72 -8.78 8.30 -5.03
C ALA A 72 -7.41 7.64 -5.29
N SER A 73 -6.79 7.10 -4.23
CA SER A 73 -5.52 6.36 -4.31
C SER A 73 -5.59 5.06 -5.13
N ALA A 74 -6.79 4.47 -5.32
CA ALA A 74 -6.98 3.29 -6.16
C ALA A 74 -7.17 3.62 -7.65
N HIS A 75 -7.38 4.90 -8.00
CA HIS A 75 -7.50 5.32 -9.38
C HIS A 75 -6.19 5.06 -10.14
N SER A 76 -6.31 4.62 -11.40
CA SER A 76 -5.16 4.24 -12.23
C SER A 76 -4.12 5.35 -12.35
N ARG A 77 -4.57 6.61 -12.43
CA ARG A 77 -3.69 7.79 -12.44
C ARG A 77 -2.83 7.86 -11.18
N ASN A 78 -3.42 7.65 -10.00
CA ASN A 78 -2.73 7.74 -8.73
C ASN A 78 -1.79 6.55 -8.53
N VAL A 79 -2.23 5.32 -8.83
CA VAL A 79 -1.38 4.12 -8.75
C VAL A 79 -0.13 4.28 -9.62
N ILE A 80 -0.29 4.58 -10.91
CA ILE A 80 0.83 4.68 -11.85
C ILE A 80 1.66 5.93 -11.56
N GLY A 81 1.00 7.09 -11.39
CA GLY A 81 1.66 8.37 -11.14
C GLY A 81 2.44 8.38 -9.82
N GLY A 82 1.86 7.83 -8.76
CA GLY A 82 2.51 7.67 -7.48
C GLY A 82 3.77 6.83 -7.58
N HIS A 83 3.70 5.63 -8.18
CA HIS A 83 4.90 4.78 -8.35
C HIS A 83 5.98 5.45 -9.21
N LEU A 84 5.61 6.21 -10.25
CA LEU A 84 6.57 6.99 -11.03
C LEU A 84 7.25 8.07 -10.18
N VAL A 85 6.50 8.80 -9.34
CA VAL A 85 7.06 9.76 -8.38
C VAL A 85 7.98 9.06 -7.40
N GLY A 86 7.56 7.92 -6.86
CA GLY A 86 8.36 7.12 -5.92
C GLY A 86 9.68 6.66 -6.55
N LEU A 87 9.64 6.08 -7.75
CA LEU A 87 10.83 5.66 -8.48
C LEU A 87 11.78 6.83 -8.77
N ALA A 88 11.24 7.97 -9.21
CA ALA A 88 12.03 9.15 -9.53
C ALA A 88 12.72 9.73 -8.28
N LEU A 89 11.99 9.92 -7.18
CA LEU A 89 12.55 10.49 -5.96
C LEU A 89 13.50 9.53 -5.25
N GLY A 90 13.18 8.24 -5.22
CA GLY A 90 14.09 7.22 -4.73
C GLY A 90 15.41 7.22 -5.50
N MET A 91 15.36 7.38 -6.83
CA MET A 91 16.56 7.49 -7.65
C MET A 91 17.36 8.77 -7.38
N VAL A 92 16.69 9.91 -7.19
CA VAL A 92 17.36 11.16 -6.80
C VAL A 92 18.11 10.97 -5.48
N PHE A 93 17.45 10.42 -4.46
CA PHE A 93 18.06 10.21 -3.14
C PHE A 93 19.14 9.13 -3.15
N PHE A 94 19.02 8.10 -4.01
CA PHE A 94 20.05 7.08 -4.18
C PHE A 94 21.41 7.66 -4.61
N PHE A 95 21.42 8.74 -5.40
CA PHE A 95 22.65 9.41 -5.83
C PHE A 95 23.09 10.55 -4.89
N VAL A 96 22.29 10.89 -3.88
CA VAL A 96 22.60 11.95 -2.92
C VAL A 96 23.21 11.30 -1.69
N GLU A 97 24.53 11.41 -1.54
CA GLU A 97 25.24 10.90 -0.37
C GLU A 97 24.98 11.80 0.86
N ILE A 98 23.96 11.44 1.66
CA ILE A 98 23.67 12.04 2.96
C ILE A 98 23.46 10.95 4.02
N PRO A 99 23.60 11.25 5.32
CA PRO A 99 23.41 10.24 6.35
C PRO A 99 22.01 9.64 6.38
N TYR A 100 21.92 8.33 6.68
CA TYR A 100 20.68 7.54 6.60
C TYR A 100 19.50 8.12 7.39
N PHE A 101 19.77 8.76 8.52
CA PHE A 101 18.76 9.37 9.38
C PHE A 101 18.19 10.67 8.80
N TYR A 102 18.79 11.22 7.74
CA TYR A 102 18.23 12.31 6.94
C TYR A 102 17.59 11.81 5.64
N GLU A 103 18.22 10.90 4.88
CA GLU A 103 17.67 10.43 3.59
C GLU A 103 16.30 9.77 3.74
N PHE A 104 16.09 8.91 4.74
CA PHE A 104 14.82 8.20 4.91
C PHE A 104 13.64 9.13 5.18
N PRO A 105 13.68 10.04 6.18
CA PRO A 105 12.58 10.97 6.37
C PRO A 105 12.44 11.97 5.23
N LEU A 106 13.53 12.38 4.57
CA LEU A 106 13.47 13.34 3.46
C LEU A 106 12.84 12.72 2.21
N VAL A 107 13.23 11.51 1.81
CA VAL A 107 12.65 10.85 0.63
C VAL A 107 11.15 10.63 0.83
N VAL A 108 10.75 10.23 2.04
CA VAL A 108 9.34 10.02 2.39
C VAL A 108 8.56 11.34 2.38
N GLY A 109 9.07 12.36 3.06
CA GLY A 109 8.41 13.67 3.16
C GLY A 109 8.27 14.35 1.80
N ILE A 110 9.32 14.30 0.97
CA ILE A 110 9.32 14.87 -0.38
C ILE A 110 8.41 14.05 -1.29
N ALA A 111 8.40 12.71 -1.20
CA ALA A 111 7.48 11.89 -1.97
C ALA A 111 6.02 12.21 -1.68
N ILE A 112 5.66 12.37 -0.40
CA ILE A 112 4.31 12.78 0.00
C ILE A 112 3.99 14.17 -0.58
N PHE A 113 4.90 15.13 -0.40
CA PHE A 113 4.71 16.50 -0.91
C PHE A 113 4.51 16.53 -2.44
N VAL A 114 5.36 15.84 -3.19
CA VAL A 114 5.29 15.82 -4.66
C VAL A 114 4.04 15.10 -5.14
N MET A 115 3.67 13.96 -4.55
CA MET A 115 2.43 13.28 -4.92
C MET A 115 1.19 14.13 -4.64
N ALA A 116 1.15 14.81 -3.49
CA ALA A 116 0.06 15.73 -3.15
C ALA A 116 0.00 16.95 -4.07
N ALA A 117 1.16 17.51 -4.43
CA ALA A 117 1.24 18.62 -5.37
C ALA A 117 0.77 18.25 -6.79
N LEU A 118 0.94 17.00 -7.18
CA LEU A 118 0.54 16.46 -8.49
C LEU A 118 -0.85 15.80 -8.50
N ASP A 119 -1.51 15.70 -7.33
CA ASP A 119 -2.80 15.02 -7.15
C ASP A 119 -2.74 13.55 -7.65
N VAL A 120 -1.63 12.87 -7.31
CA VAL A 120 -1.36 11.44 -7.62
C VAL A 120 -1.02 10.66 -6.35
N GLU A 121 -1.69 10.98 -5.24
CA GLU A 121 -1.46 10.35 -3.94
C GLU A 121 -1.70 8.85 -4.03
N HIS A 122 -0.62 8.11 -3.84
CA HIS A 122 -0.66 6.67 -3.70
C HIS A 122 0.31 6.26 -2.60
N PRO A 123 -0.16 6.13 -1.34
CA PRO A 123 0.71 5.86 -0.19
C PRO A 123 1.71 4.69 -0.38
N PRO A 124 1.36 3.57 -1.07
CA PRO A 124 2.31 2.49 -1.34
C PRO A 124 3.55 2.93 -2.14
N ALA A 125 3.46 3.99 -2.94
CA ALA A 125 4.59 4.51 -3.69
C ALA A 125 5.69 5.14 -2.83
N VAL A 126 5.39 5.51 -1.58
CA VAL A 126 6.42 5.87 -0.59
C VAL A 126 7.33 4.66 -0.33
N GLY A 127 6.75 3.47 -0.23
CA GLY A 127 7.51 2.21 -0.15
C GLY A 127 8.37 1.98 -1.39
N THR A 128 7.86 2.29 -2.58
CA THR A 128 8.65 2.25 -3.82
C THR A 128 9.85 3.21 -3.78
N ALA A 129 9.69 4.44 -3.28
CA ALA A 129 10.79 5.38 -3.13
C ALA A 129 11.87 4.85 -2.19
N LEU A 130 11.46 4.28 -1.05
CA LEU A 130 12.37 3.64 -0.10
C LEU A 130 13.08 2.44 -0.71
N ALA A 131 12.38 1.59 -1.47
CA ALA A 131 12.97 0.42 -2.11
C ALA A 131 14.09 0.80 -3.09
N VAL A 132 13.92 1.87 -3.87
CA VAL A 132 14.99 2.38 -4.75
C VAL A 132 16.15 2.91 -3.92
N LEU A 133 15.88 3.70 -2.88
CA LEU A 133 16.91 4.28 -2.02
C LEU A 133 17.80 3.22 -1.37
N ILE A 134 17.23 2.12 -0.87
CA ILE A 134 18.00 1.01 -0.26
C ILE A 134 18.57 0.02 -1.29
N ASN A 135 18.52 0.36 -2.58
CA ASN A 135 19.05 -0.45 -3.67
C ASN A 135 18.37 -1.83 -3.85
N GLU A 136 17.08 -1.96 -3.53
CA GLU A 136 16.30 -3.16 -3.86
C GLU A 136 15.87 -3.18 -5.34
N VAL A 137 15.88 -2.03 -6.02
CA VAL A 137 15.34 -1.90 -7.38
C VAL A 137 16.45 -1.94 -8.43
N SER A 138 16.60 -3.10 -9.08
CA SER A 138 17.36 -3.23 -10.34
C SER A 138 16.54 -2.76 -11.54
N THR A 139 17.17 -2.70 -12.72
CA THR A 139 16.49 -2.36 -13.98
C THR A 139 15.28 -3.26 -14.26
N ASP A 140 15.39 -4.56 -14.00
CA ASP A 140 14.27 -5.49 -14.20
C ASP A 140 13.14 -5.23 -13.20
N VAL A 141 13.49 -4.98 -11.93
CA VAL A 141 12.51 -4.67 -10.87
C VAL A 141 11.79 -3.35 -11.15
N PHE A 142 12.47 -2.36 -11.74
CA PHE A 142 11.84 -1.11 -12.19
C PHE A 142 10.70 -1.39 -13.17
N PHE A 143 10.96 -2.20 -14.20
CA PHE A 143 9.93 -2.58 -15.17
C PHE A 143 8.82 -3.44 -14.55
N ILE A 144 9.15 -4.32 -13.60
CA ILE A 144 8.17 -5.12 -12.86
C ILE A 144 7.23 -4.22 -12.05
N ILE A 145 7.74 -3.18 -11.36
CA ILE A 145 6.92 -2.24 -10.59
C ILE A 145 5.92 -1.53 -11.51
N ILE A 146 6.39 -0.99 -12.64
CA ILE A 146 5.53 -0.29 -13.60
C ILE A 146 4.51 -1.24 -14.24
N ALA A 147 4.95 -2.42 -14.68
CA ALA A 147 4.06 -3.43 -15.26
C ALA A 147 2.98 -3.85 -14.26
N THR A 148 3.36 -4.08 -13.00
CA THR A 148 2.42 -4.44 -11.93
C THR A 148 1.43 -3.31 -11.64
N ALA A 149 1.89 -2.06 -11.56
CA ALA A 149 1.02 -0.89 -11.38
C ALA A 149 -0.01 -0.76 -12.50
N ILE A 150 0.40 -1.00 -13.75
CA ILE A 150 -0.49 -1.00 -14.92
C ILE A 150 -1.48 -2.17 -14.85
N ILE A 151 -1.00 -3.40 -14.60
CA ILE A 151 -1.85 -4.60 -14.52
C ILE A 151 -2.88 -4.45 -13.42
N LEU A 152 -2.50 -4.01 -12.21
CA LEU A 152 -3.43 -3.77 -11.11
C LEU A 152 -4.44 -2.67 -11.46
N SER A 153 -4.00 -1.60 -12.12
CA SER A 153 -4.89 -0.54 -12.60
C SER A 153 -5.92 -1.04 -13.61
N VAL A 154 -5.52 -1.92 -14.53
CA VAL A 154 -6.39 -2.55 -15.52
C VAL A 154 -7.35 -3.52 -14.85
N CYS A 155 -6.86 -4.37 -13.94
CA CYS A 155 -7.68 -5.27 -13.13
C CYS A 155 -8.72 -4.48 -12.34
N HIS A 156 -8.34 -3.37 -11.70
CA HIS A 156 -9.26 -2.48 -11.01
C HIS A 156 -10.36 -1.99 -11.94
N TYR A 157 -9.99 -1.46 -13.11
CA TYR A 157 -10.94 -0.92 -14.09
C TYR A 157 -11.99 -1.95 -14.52
N TYR A 158 -11.59 -3.19 -14.81
CA TYR A 158 -12.52 -4.25 -15.22
C TYR A 158 -13.33 -4.83 -14.06
N LEU A 159 -12.71 -4.96 -12.89
CA LEU A 159 -13.35 -5.57 -11.72
C LEU A 159 -14.18 -4.59 -10.91
N ARG A 160 -14.11 -3.28 -11.17
CA ARG A 160 -14.80 -2.22 -10.39
C ARG A 160 -16.27 -2.50 -10.06
N HIS A 161 -17.00 -3.18 -10.94
CA HIS A 161 -18.42 -3.50 -10.74
C HIS A 161 -18.66 -4.71 -9.83
N HIS A 162 -17.61 -5.45 -9.48
CA HIS A 162 -17.61 -6.62 -8.62
C HIS A 162 -16.86 -6.38 -7.29
N LEU A 163 -16.35 -5.16 -7.09
CA LEU A 163 -15.63 -4.77 -5.87
C LEU A 163 -16.54 -3.88 -5.02
N GLU A 164 -16.50 -4.09 -3.70
CA GLU A 164 -17.17 -3.25 -2.71
C GLU A 164 -16.15 -2.60 -1.79
N ASP A 165 -16.52 -1.46 -1.21
CA ASP A 165 -15.63 -0.76 -0.27
C ASP A 165 -15.61 -1.44 1.09
N LEU A 166 -14.45 -1.97 1.47
CA LEU A 166 -14.28 -2.75 2.70
C LEU A 166 -13.77 -1.92 3.88
N VAL A 167 -13.28 -0.70 3.64
CA VAL A 167 -12.70 0.19 4.67
C VAL A 167 -13.58 1.41 4.91
#